data_AF-A0A1H2YAU0-F1
#
_entry.id   AF-A0A1H2YAU0-F1
#
_cell.length_a   1.000
_cell.length_b   1.000
_cell.length_c   1.000
_cell.angle_alpha   90.00
_cell.angle_beta   90.00
_cell.angle_gamma   90.00
#
_symmetry.space_group_name_H-M   'P 1'
#
loop_
_entity.id
_entity.type
_entity.pdbx_description
1 polymer ?
#
loop_
_entity_poly.entity_id
_entity_poly.type
_entity_poly.pdbx_seq_one_letter_code
_entity_poly.pdbx_strand_id
1 'polypeptide(L)'
;MPHRRDPTGRLALSALSRADARTLRTLELEWPDAVGLLARVALLACPSAPSEDDPAEPALAMMRAGIAAYRRARSDGEDDLARFAAFVDGITLALARRHQYCVARALTEPQRRVLARRVPPRQPFSVG
;
A
#
# COMPACT_ATOMS: atom_id res chain seq x y z
N MET A 1 -18.15 -0.41 15.42
CA MET A 1 -18.50 -0.36 13.99
C MET A 1 -18.38 -1.76 13.42
N PRO A 2 -19.34 -2.25 12.61
CA PRO A 2 -19.30 -3.61 12.13
C PRO A 2 -18.12 -3.76 11.17
N HIS A 3 -17.26 -4.75 11.45
CA HIS A 3 -16.21 -5.20 10.55
C HIS A 3 -16.85 -5.67 9.24
N ARG A 4 -17.00 -4.78 8.24
CA ARG A 4 -17.23 -5.23 6.87
C ARG A 4 -16.09 -6.17 6.55
N ARG A 5 -16.40 -7.47 6.42
CA ARG A 5 -15.47 -8.46 5.87
C ARG A 5 -15.02 -7.89 4.53
N ASP A 6 -13.71 -7.78 4.32
CA ASP A 6 -13.10 -7.40 3.05
C ASP A 6 -12.79 -8.69 2.27
N PRO A 7 -13.74 -9.24 1.50
CA PRO A 7 -13.51 -10.44 0.70
C PRO A 7 -12.50 -10.16 -0.40
N THR A 8 -12.50 -8.97 -0.98
CA THR A 8 -11.67 -8.59 -2.13
C THR A 8 -10.18 -8.58 -1.75
N GLY A 9 -9.80 -7.90 -0.66
CA GLY A 9 -8.41 -7.90 -0.19
C GLY A 9 -7.93 -9.30 0.23
N ARG A 10 -8.79 -10.11 0.85
CA ARG A 10 -8.45 -11.49 1.23
C ARG A 10 -8.24 -12.40 0.03
N LEU A 11 -9.10 -12.30 -0.98
CA LEU A 11 -8.98 -13.07 -2.22
C LEU A 11 -7.70 -12.68 -2.96
N ALA A 12 -7.43 -11.39 -3.12
CA ALA A 12 -6.20 -10.90 -3.74
C ALA A 12 -4.94 -11.38 -3.00
N LEU A 13 -4.92 -11.34 -1.66
CA LEU A 13 -3.81 -11.87 -0.87
C LEU A 13 -3.62 -13.39 -1.09
N SER A 14 -4.70 -14.15 -1.22
CA SER A 14 -4.64 -15.60 -1.47
C SER A 14 -4.18 -15.95 -2.90
N ALA A 15 -4.35 -15.02 -3.84
CA ALA A 15 -3.95 -15.17 -5.24
C ALA A 15 -2.48 -14.75 -5.51
N LEU A 16 -1.75 -14.28 -4.48
CA LEU A 16 -0.34 -13.94 -4.61
C LEU A 16 0.52 -15.18 -4.87
N SER A 17 1.58 -15.01 -5.65
CA SER A 17 2.59 -16.05 -5.82
C SER A 17 3.31 -16.31 -4.48
N ARG A 18 3.92 -17.50 -4.32
CA ARG A 18 4.73 -17.81 -3.13
C ARG A 18 5.91 -16.84 -2.96
N ALA A 19 6.43 -16.29 -4.04
CA ALA A 19 7.50 -15.29 -3.98
C ALA A 19 6.96 -13.97 -3.40
N ASP A 20 5.84 -13.48 -3.92
CA ASP A 20 5.21 -12.24 -3.47
C ASP A 20 4.72 -12.35 -2.02
N ALA A 21 4.14 -13.48 -1.64
CA ALA A 21 3.72 -13.74 -0.25
C ALA A 21 4.92 -13.73 0.73
N ARG A 22 6.09 -14.25 0.31
CA ARG A 22 7.31 -14.14 1.12
C ARG A 22 7.81 -12.71 1.23
N THR A 23 7.83 -11.96 0.13
CA THR A 23 8.21 -10.55 0.15
C THR A 23 7.26 -9.74 1.05
N LEU A 24 5.96 -9.99 0.97
CA LEU A 24 4.97 -9.32 1.81
C LEU A 24 5.16 -9.66 3.30
N ARG A 25 5.54 -10.91 3.62
CA ARG A 25 5.90 -11.29 4.99
C ARG A 25 7.16 -10.58 5.48
N THR A 26 8.17 -10.42 4.65
CA THR A 26 9.36 -9.62 4.98
C THR A 26 8.98 -8.16 5.22
N LEU A 27 8.16 -7.58 4.34
CA LEU A 27 7.66 -6.22 4.52
C LEU A 27 6.89 -6.06 5.83
N GLU A 28 6.02 -7.00 6.19
CA GLU A 28 5.25 -6.95 7.46
C GLU A 28 6.15 -7.02 8.71
N LEU A 29 7.29 -7.71 8.63
CA LEU A 29 8.28 -7.77 9.72
C LEU A 29 9.06 -6.45 9.85
N GLU A 30 9.37 -5.79 8.73
CA GLU A 30 10.04 -4.49 8.70
C GLU A 30 9.08 -3.35 9.07
N TRP A 31 7.82 -3.48 8.65
CA TRP A 31 6.77 -2.48 8.77
C TRP A 31 5.46 -3.13 9.22
N PRO A 32 5.20 -3.14 10.53
CA PRO A 32 3.95 -3.70 11.06
C PRO A 32 2.72 -3.04 10.41
N ASP A 33 1.70 -3.86 10.15
CA ASP A 33 0.41 -3.44 9.56
C ASP A 33 0.49 -3.02 8.07
N ALA A 34 1.48 -3.52 7.32
CA ALA A 34 1.57 -3.37 5.87
C ALA A 34 0.48 -4.18 5.15
N VAL A 35 0.21 -5.40 5.61
CA VAL A 35 -0.90 -6.23 5.12
C VAL A 35 -2.25 -5.58 5.44
N GLY A 36 -2.38 -5.01 6.64
CA GLY A 36 -3.59 -4.29 7.03
C GLY A 36 -3.81 -3.02 6.19
N LEU A 37 -2.74 -2.32 5.79
CA LEU A 37 -2.83 -1.22 4.84
C LEU A 37 -3.40 -1.68 3.51
N LEU A 38 -2.89 -2.78 2.94
CA LEU A 38 -3.41 -3.34 1.68
C LEU A 38 -4.91 -3.67 1.77
N ALA A 39 -5.36 -4.30 2.85
CA ALA A 39 -6.77 -4.61 3.07
C ALA A 39 -7.62 -3.33 3.16
N ARG A 40 -7.16 -2.32 3.90
CA ARG A 40 -7.88 -1.03 3.99
C ARG A 40 -7.95 -0.31 2.64
N VAL A 41 -6.88 -0.35 1.85
CA VAL A 41 -6.90 0.23 0.49
C VAL A 41 -7.82 -0.56 -0.42
N ALA A 42 -7.76 -1.89 -0.41
CA ALA A 42 -8.66 -2.74 -1.21
C ALA A 42 -10.13 -2.44 -0.89
N LEU A 43 -10.49 -2.37 0.39
CA LEU A 43 -11.83 -2.03 0.85
C LEU A 43 -12.31 -0.64 0.37
N LEU A 44 -11.41 0.35 0.31
CA LEU A 44 -11.74 1.73 -0.05
C LEU A 44 -11.68 2.01 -1.57
N ALA A 45 -10.76 1.37 -2.29
CA ALA A 45 -10.41 1.70 -3.68
C ALA A 45 -10.86 0.63 -4.69
N CYS A 46 -11.07 -0.60 -4.22
CA CYS A 46 -11.56 -1.74 -4.99
C CYS A 46 -12.89 -2.23 -4.40
N PRO A 47 -13.92 -1.36 -4.32
CA PRO A 47 -15.21 -1.80 -3.82
C PRO A 47 -15.69 -2.96 -4.68
N SER A 48 -16.26 -3.98 -4.02
CA SER A 48 -16.81 -5.20 -4.61
C SER A 48 -18.01 -4.88 -5.52
N ALA A 49 -17.78 -4.14 -6.60
CA ALA A 49 -18.67 -4.15 -7.75
C ALA A 49 -18.39 -5.48 -8.47
N PRO A 50 -19.43 -6.30 -8.71
CA PRO A 50 -19.27 -7.59 -9.36
C PRO A 50 -18.91 -7.32 -10.83
N SER A 51 -17.62 -7.30 -11.12
CA SER A 51 -17.17 -7.87 -12.39
C SER A 51 -17.44 -9.36 -12.25
N GLU A 52 -18.31 -9.92 -13.09
CA GLU A 52 -18.67 -11.35 -13.04
C GLU A 52 -17.46 -12.28 -13.23
N ASP A 53 -16.35 -11.75 -13.77
CA ASP A 53 -15.19 -12.54 -14.16
C ASP A 53 -14.03 -12.51 -13.15
N ASP A 54 -13.73 -11.38 -12.48
CA ASP A 54 -12.71 -11.36 -11.42
C ASP A 54 -12.76 -10.09 -10.53
N PRO A 55 -13.51 -10.10 -9.41
CA PRO A 55 -13.59 -8.94 -8.52
C PRO A 55 -12.28 -8.66 -7.75
N ALA A 56 -11.28 -9.55 -7.80
CA ALA A 56 -10.02 -9.43 -7.07
C ALA A 56 -8.87 -8.85 -7.93
N GLU A 57 -8.97 -8.87 -9.26
CA GLU A 57 -7.86 -8.52 -10.15
C GLU A 57 -7.33 -7.08 -9.96
N PRO A 58 -8.16 -6.03 -9.79
CA PRO A 58 -7.66 -4.69 -9.49
C PRO A 58 -6.91 -4.61 -8.15
N ALA A 59 -7.37 -5.35 -7.14
CA ALA A 59 -6.71 -5.41 -5.85
C ALA A 59 -5.39 -6.20 -5.94
N LEU A 60 -5.36 -7.30 -6.70
CA LEU A 60 -4.17 -8.09 -6.94
C LEU A 60 -3.10 -7.32 -7.71
N ALA A 61 -3.49 -6.59 -8.77
CA ALA A 61 -2.60 -5.73 -9.54
C ALA A 61 -1.98 -4.63 -8.65
N MET A 62 -2.78 -3.99 -7.80
CA MET A 62 -2.34 -3.01 -6.83
C MET A 62 -1.33 -3.61 -5.82
N MET A 63 -1.62 -4.79 -5.26
CA MET A 63 -0.73 -5.48 -4.33
C MET A 63 0.62 -5.83 -4.99
N ARG A 64 0.58 -6.36 -6.22
CA ARG A 64 1.79 -6.69 -7.00
C ARG A 64 2.63 -5.46 -7.29
N ALA A 65 2.00 -4.33 -7.63
CA ALA A 65 2.71 -3.07 -7.87
C ALA A 65 3.44 -2.56 -6.62
N GLY A 66 2.78 -2.59 -5.45
CA GLY A 66 3.42 -2.26 -4.18
C GLY A 66 4.62 -3.17 -3.88
N ILE A 67 4.43 -4.48 -4.00
CA ILE A 67 5.49 -5.49 -3.77
C ILE A 67 6.68 -5.28 -4.72
N ALA A 68 6.42 -5.02 -6.00
CA ALA A 68 7.47 -4.76 -6.98
C ALA A 68 8.25 -3.48 -6.66
N ALA A 69 7.57 -2.40 -6.26
CA ALA A 69 8.22 -1.15 -5.87
C ALA A 69 9.09 -1.32 -4.62
N TYR A 70 8.60 -2.05 -3.62
CA TYR A 70 9.39 -2.43 -2.44
C TYR A 70 10.64 -3.22 -2.80
N ARG A 71 10.51 -4.26 -3.65
CA ARG A 71 11.65 -5.09 -4.08
C ARG A 71 12.71 -4.26 -4.79
N ARG A 72 12.28 -3.34 -5.65
CA ARG A 72 13.19 -2.41 -6.34
C ARG A 72 13.94 -1.53 -5.35
N ALA A 73 13.23 -0.83 -4.45
CA ALA A 73 13.86 0.01 -3.43
C ALA A 73 14.84 -0.79 -2.56
N ARG A 74 14.49 -2.03 -2.20
CA ARG A 74 15.40 -2.92 -1.45
C ARG A 74 16.66 -3.26 -2.24
N SER A 75 16.52 -3.59 -3.53
CA SER A 75 17.67 -3.88 -4.42
C SER A 75 18.56 -2.65 -4.63
N ASP A 76 17.98 -1.47 -4.63
CA ASP A 76 18.69 -0.19 -4.77
C ASP A 76 19.41 0.23 -3.47
N GLY A 77 19.27 -0.54 -2.39
CA GLY A 77 19.93 -0.28 -1.10
C GLY A 77 19.28 0.82 -0.27
N GLU A 78 18.05 1.21 -0.61
CA GLU A 78 17.29 2.25 0.11
C GLU A 78 17.12 1.89 1.58
N ASP A 79 16.99 2.89 2.45
CA ASP A 79 16.67 2.65 3.87
C ASP A 79 15.23 2.13 4.06
N ASP A 80 14.91 1.64 5.25
CA ASP A 80 13.61 1.02 5.52
C ASP A 80 12.45 1.99 5.25
N LEU A 81 12.61 3.28 5.58
CA LEU A 81 11.58 4.30 5.44
C LEU A 81 11.34 4.63 3.96
N ALA A 82 12.41 4.66 3.17
CA ALA A 82 12.35 4.82 1.74
C ALA A 82 11.73 3.60 1.03
N ARG A 83 12.01 2.38 1.50
CA ARG A 83 11.35 1.16 1.01
C ARG A 83 9.86 1.14 1.31
N PHE A 84 9.45 1.54 2.52
CA PHE A 84 8.02 1.62 2.87
C PHE A 84 7.28 2.66 2.02
N ALA A 85 7.89 3.82 1.82
CA ALA A 85 7.29 4.84 0.98
C ALA A 85 7.21 4.40 -0.49
N ALA A 86 8.24 3.73 -1.02
CA ALA A 86 8.18 3.13 -2.37
C ALA A 86 7.04 2.10 -2.49
N PHE A 87 6.81 1.29 -1.46
CA PHE A 87 5.65 0.39 -1.40
C PHE A 87 4.31 1.15 -1.50
N VAL A 88 4.15 2.20 -0.70
CA VAL A 88 2.94 3.05 -0.71
C VAL A 88 2.76 3.78 -2.04
N ASP A 89 3.83 4.27 -2.64
CA ASP A 89 3.82 4.92 -3.95
C ASP A 89 3.43 3.91 -5.04
N GLY A 90 3.96 2.69 -5.00
CA GLY A 90 3.61 1.62 -5.94
C GLY A 90 2.12 1.26 -5.89
N ILE A 91 1.55 1.17 -4.70
CA ILE A 91 0.09 0.99 -4.50
C ILE A 91 -0.67 2.18 -5.09
N THR A 92 -0.24 3.41 -4.78
CA THR A 92 -0.93 4.63 -5.20
C THR A 92 -0.95 4.77 -6.72
N LEU A 93 0.18 4.50 -7.37
CA LEU A 93 0.31 4.62 -8.83
C LEU A 93 -0.46 3.52 -9.58
N ALA A 94 -0.69 2.36 -8.96
CA ALA A 94 -1.49 1.29 -9.54
C ALA A 94 -3.00 1.57 -9.50
N LEU A 95 -3.45 2.50 -8.66
CA LEU A 95 -4.85 2.89 -8.59
C LEU A 95 -5.19 3.94 -9.65
N ALA A 96 -6.41 3.87 -10.18
CA ALA A 96 -6.97 4.95 -10.98
C ALA A 96 -6.91 6.27 -10.21
N ARG A 97 -6.60 7.39 -10.89
CA ARG A 97 -6.41 8.72 -10.27
C ARG A 97 -7.52 9.11 -9.29
N ARG A 98 -8.77 8.79 -9.64
CA ARG A 98 -9.95 9.03 -8.78
C ARG A 98 -9.95 8.26 -7.46
N HIS A 99 -9.19 7.17 -7.32
CA HIS A 99 -9.10 6.35 -6.11
C HIS A 99 -7.78 6.51 -5.36
N GLN A 100 -6.83 7.31 -5.85
CA GLN A 100 -5.54 7.51 -5.18
C GLN A 100 -5.70 8.11 -3.77
N TYR A 101 -6.72 8.93 -3.54
CA TYR A 101 -7.03 9.46 -2.21
C TYR A 101 -7.34 8.36 -1.17
N CYS A 102 -7.76 7.17 -1.60
CA CYS A 102 -8.05 6.05 -0.72
C CYS A 102 -6.81 5.57 0.02
N VAL A 103 -5.61 5.69 -0.59
CA VAL A 103 -4.35 5.35 0.08
C VAL A 103 -4.10 6.28 1.26
N ALA A 104 -4.22 7.59 1.05
CA ALA A 104 -4.08 8.59 2.11
C ALA A 104 -5.08 8.39 3.26
N ARG A 105 -6.30 7.92 2.94
CA ARG A 105 -7.33 7.58 3.93
C ARG A 105 -7.09 6.24 4.64
N ALA A 106 -6.39 5.30 4.02
CA ALA A 106 -6.12 3.97 4.55
C ALA A 106 -4.91 3.91 5.51
N LEU A 107 -4.00 4.88 5.40
CA LEU A 107 -2.83 4.99 6.27
C LEU A 107 -3.27 5.25 7.72
N THR A 108 -2.68 4.49 8.64
CA THR A 108 -2.83 4.77 10.07
C THR A 108 -2.01 5.99 10.47
N GLU A 109 -2.34 6.59 11.61
CA GLU A 109 -1.60 7.75 12.11
C GLU A 109 -0.09 7.50 12.29
N PRO A 110 0.37 6.33 12.80
CA PRO A 110 1.79 5.98 12.78
C PRO A 110 2.39 5.94 11.37
N GLN A 111 1.72 5.31 10.39
CA GLN A 111 2.20 5.22 9.02
C GLN A 111 2.30 6.60 8.34
N ARG A 112 1.32 7.48 8.58
CA ARG A 112 1.37 8.88 8.11
C ARG A 112 2.55 9.64 8.68
N ARG A 113 2.82 9.50 9.98
CA ARG A 113 3.96 10.16 10.64
C ARG A 113 5.30 9.68 10.08
N VAL A 114 5.44 8.39 9.77
CA VAL A 114 6.63 7.85 9.13
C VAL A 114 6.82 8.45 7.74
N LEU A 115 5.77 8.47 6.90
CA LEU A 115 5.86 9.03 5.55
C LEU A 115 6.10 10.55 5.56
N ALA A 116 5.55 11.28 6.54
CA ALA A 116 5.77 12.72 6.67
C ALA A 116 7.24 13.07 6.97
N ARG A 117 8.01 12.17 7.60
CA ARG A 117 9.45 12.36 7.86
C ARG A 117 10.31 12.32 6.59
N ARG A 118 9.80 11.83 5.45
CA ARG A 118 10.46 11.98 4.14
C ARG A 118 10.47 13.43 3.65
N VAL A 119 9.47 14.22 4.04
CA VAL A 119 9.39 15.62 3.66
C VAL A 119 10.19 16.40 4.69
N PRO A 120 11.30 17.06 4.32
CA PRO A 120 11.97 17.97 5.23
C PRO A 120 10.92 18.96 5.76
N PRO A 121 10.95 19.34 7.05
CA PRO A 121 10.08 20.41 7.52
C PRO A 121 10.28 21.59 6.57
N ARG A 122 9.17 22.09 5.98
CA ARG A 122 9.20 23.32 5.20
C ARG A 122 9.90 24.36 6.08
N GLN A 123 11.12 24.73 5.72
CA GLN A 123 11.81 25.80 6.43
C GLN A 123 10.87 27.00 6.38
N PRO A 124 10.58 27.66 7.51
CA PRO A 124 9.88 28.93 7.44
C PRO A 124 10.73 29.83 6.56
N PHE A 125 10.12 30.37 5.50
CA PHE A 125 10.75 31.40 4.68
C PHE A 125 11.22 32.50 5.63
N SER A 126 12.53 32.62 5.84
CA SER A 126 13.12 33.83 6.40
C SER A 126 12.90 34.92 5.36
N VAL A 127 11.83 35.69 5.56
CA VAL A 127 11.67 36.99 4.90
C VAL A 127 12.70 37.91 5.55
N GLY A 128 13.73 38.27 4.78
CA GLY A 128 14.68 39.32 5.13
C GLY A 128 14.10 40.70 4.89
#